data_AF-A0A7S2LYB7-F1
#
_entry.id   AF-A0A7S2LYB7-F1
#
_cell.length_a   1.000
_cell.length_b   1.000
_cell.length_c   1.000
_cell.angle_alpha   90.00
_cell.angle_beta   90.00
_cell.angle_gamma   90.00
#
_symmetry.space_group_name_H-M   'P 1'
#
loop_
_entity.id
_entity.type
_entity.pdbx_description
1 polymer ?
#
loop_
_entity_poly.entity_id
_entity_poly.type
_entity_poly.pdbx_seq_one_letter_code
_entity_poly.pdbx_strand_id
1 'polypeptide(L)'
;DTNSAFGDSTIVSYEPSVKKLEPEQYVKGYLPADVSVEKRNLNADEGVDGRKERVEVSGNPTSVYSESESTCPPDLKLIKVPGGEYFGQLNSRGQKHGNGKMRYDNGNEYDGQWKSNKRDGKGTTRYASGNVYIGMWKAGKRHGFGVFHISKSGDIYRGNWSGGIKSGPGVYEYADGELDVSFYSNDIRVGDGVRWNTDRSRASRLSDGKLIGTEGDFPVDDAMRLTKKLGFVV
;
A
#
# COMPACT_ATOMS: atom_id res chain seq x y z
N ASP A 1 -33.61 41.74 -1.38
CA ASP A 1 -32.81 41.73 -2.62
C ASP A 1 -31.33 41.60 -2.30
N THR A 2 -30.74 40.53 -2.81
CA THR A 2 -29.42 39.99 -2.47
C THR A 2 -28.30 40.75 -3.17
N ASN A 3 -27.41 41.35 -2.39
CA ASN A 3 -26.16 41.93 -2.86
C ASN A 3 -25.05 40.88 -2.74
N SER A 4 -24.65 40.28 -3.86
CA SER A 4 -23.59 39.27 -3.97
C SER A 4 -22.25 39.97 -4.25
N ALA A 5 -21.42 40.13 -3.22
CA ALA A 5 -20.02 40.49 -3.37
C ALA A 5 -19.21 39.23 -3.73
N PHE A 6 -18.61 39.23 -4.92
CA PHE A 6 -17.62 38.24 -5.34
C PHE A 6 -16.35 38.44 -4.52
N GLY A 7 -16.10 37.51 -3.59
CA GLY A 7 -14.83 37.36 -2.90
C GLY A 7 -13.88 36.51 -3.72
N ASP A 8 -12.78 37.13 -4.11
CA ASP A 8 -11.60 36.58 -4.78
C ASP A 8 -11.11 35.28 -4.10
N SER A 9 -11.10 34.17 -4.85
CA SER A 9 -10.52 32.91 -4.43
C SER A 9 -9.18 32.71 -5.14
N THR A 10 -8.10 33.08 -4.44
CA THR A 10 -6.73 32.72 -4.82
C THR A 10 -6.62 31.19 -4.96
N ILE A 11 -6.47 30.73 -6.19
CA ILE A 11 -6.09 29.35 -6.52
C ILE A 11 -4.63 29.18 -6.08
N VAL A 12 -4.40 28.48 -4.97
CA VAL A 12 -3.06 28.00 -4.61
C VAL A 12 -2.77 26.80 -5.53
N SER A 13 -2.06 27.05 -6.62
CA SER A 13 -1.50 26.02 -7.49
C SER A 13 -0.40 25.29 -6.72
N TYR A 14 -0.69 24.08 -6.26
CA TYR A 14 0.31 23.16 -5.75
C TYR A 14 1.02 22.52 -6.95
N GLU A 15 2.20 23.00 -7.30
CA GLU A 15 3.12 22.25 -8.16
C GLU A 15 3.98 21.36 -7.26
N PRO A 16 3.73 20.04 -7.18
CA PRO A 16 4.71 19.16 -6.56
C PRO A 16 5.87 19.08 -7.55
N SER A 17 7.02 19.62 -7.14
CA SER A 17 8.32 19.37 -7.77
C SER A 17 8.67 17.88 -7.61
N VAL A 18 8.03 17.02 -8.40
CA VAL A 18 8.27 15.57 -8.38
C VAL A 18 9.50 15.32 -9.24
N LYS A 19 10.64 15.05 -8.60
CA LYS A 19 11.76 14.37 -9.27
C LYS A 19 11.19 13.08 -9.87
N LYS A 20 11.33 12.94 -11.19
CA LYS A 20 10.96 11.76 -11.96
C LYS A 20 11.70 10.54 -11.38
N LEU A 21 10.96 9.61 -10.79
CA LEU A 21 11.50 8.36 -10.26
C LEU A 21 11.31 7.26 -11.31
N GLU A 22 12.34 6.45 -11.52
CA GLU A 22 12.27 5.29 -12.41
C GLU A 22 11.38 4.19 -11.80
N PRO A 23 10.73 3.31 -12.59
CA PRO A 23 9.75 2.32 -12.10
C PRO A 23 10.27 1.42 -10.96
N GLU A 24 11.56 1.09 -10.99
CA GLU A 24 12.24 0.30 -9.95
C GLU A 24 12.40 1.06 -8.62
N GLN A 25 12.39 2.39 -8.67
CA GLN A 25 12.45 3.27 -7.51
C GLN A 25 11.09 3.46 -6.85
N TYR A 26 9.98 3.19 -7.53
CA TYR A 26 8.65 3.14 -6.90
C TYR A 26 8.47 1.91 -6.01
N VAL A 27 9.11 0.79 -6.38
CA VAL A 27 9.14 -0.44 -5.58
C VAL A 27 10.09 -0.28 -4.39
N LYS A 28 11.30 0.26 -4.61
CA LYS A 28 12.28 0.52 -3.54
C LYS A 28 11.94 1.70 -2.62
N GLY A 29 11.17 2.68 -3.09
CA GLY A 29 10.89 3.92 -2.35
C GLY A 29 9.97 3.74 -1.13
N TYR A 30 9.29 2.60 -1.02
CA TYR A 30 8.31 2.33 0.05
C TYR A 30 8.45 0.95 0.70
N LEU A 31 9.40 0.14 0.24
CA LEU A 31 9.93 -0.94 1.06
C LEU A 31 10.90 -0.28 2.06
N PRO A 32 10.81 -0.56 3.38
CA PRO A 32 11.91 -0.20 4.26
C PRO A 32 13.20 -0.84 3.68
N ALA A 33 14.35 -0.18 3.86
CA ALA A 33 15.60 -0.44 3.11
C ALA A 33 16.11 -1.90 3.19
N ASP A 34 15.50 -2.72 4.05
CA ASP A 34 15.78 -4.09 4.41
C ASP A 34 14.75 -5.11 3.88
N VAL A 35 13.72 -4.69 3.16
CA VAL A 35 12.77 -5.61 2.50
C VAL A 35 13.13 -5.74 1.03
N SER A 36 13.85 -6.80 0.69
CA SER A 36 14.06 -7.26 -0.68
C SER A 36 13.02 -8.31 -1.05
N VAL A 37 12.36 -8.13 -2.20
CA VAL A 37 11.60 -9.21 -2.84
C VAL A 37 12.59 -9.95 -3.74
N GLU A 38 13.14 -11.07 -3.26
CA GLU A 38 13.97 -11.94 -4.10
C GLU A 38 13.09 -12.94 -4.85
N LYS A 39 13.20 -12.93 -6.19
CA LYS A 39 12.70 -14.02 -7.02
C LYS A 39 13.72 -15.15 -6.96
N ARG A 40 13.46 -16.22 -6.20
CA ARG A 40 14.25 -17.44 -6.34
C ARG A 40 13.75 -18.25 -7.54
N ASN A 41 14.59 -18.40 -8.54
CA ASN A 41 14.46 -19.49 -9.51
C ASN A 41 14.82 -20.79 -8.79
N LEU A 42 13.83 -21.62 -8.52
CA LEU A 42 14.10 -23.01 -8.19
C LEU A 42 14.53 -23.68 -9.50
N ASN A 43 15.82 -23.99 -9.61
CA ASN A 43 16.28 -24.85 -10.69
C ASN A 43 15.55 -26.18 -10.58
N ALA A 44 15.04 -26.60 -11.73
CA ALA A 44 14.26 -27.80 -11.94
C ALA A 44 14.98 -29.04 -11.39
N ASP A 45 14.23 -29.86 -10.66
CA ASP A 45 14.41 -31.30 -10.75
C ASP A 45 13.04 -31.92 -11.05
N GLU A 46 13.08 -33.01 -11.80
CA GLU A 46 12.14 -33.42 -12.85
C GLU A 46 10.64 -33.54 -12.50
N GLY A 47 9.77 -33.19 -13.47
CA GLY A 47 8.46 -33.85 -13.68
C GLY A 47 7.17 -33.03 -13.52
N VAL A 48 6.75 -32.37 -14.60
CA VAL A 48 5.36 -32.09 -15.06
C VAL A 48 4.35 -31.35 -14.13
N ASP A 49 3.93 -30.19 -14.65
CA ASP A 49 2.70 -29.40 -14.43
C ASP A 49 2.68 -28.28 -13.36
N GLY A 50 2.42 -27.05 -13.85
CA GLY A 50 2.10 -25.86 -13.08
C GLY A 50 3.27 -25.13 -12.41
N ARG A 51 3.89 -24.15 -13.10
CA ARG A 51 4.78 -23.16 -12.45
C ARG A 51 3.98 -22.35 -11.43
N LYS A 52 4.01 -22.76 -10.16
CA LYS A 52 3.61 -21.91 -9.03
C LYS A 52 4.87 -21.23 -8.51
N GLU A 53 5.08 -19.99 -8.92
CA GLU A 53 6.07 -19.11 -8.30
C GLU A 53 5.64 -18.83 -6.85
N ARG A 54 6.48 -19.18 -5.88
CA ARG A 54 6.24 -18.87 -4.47
C ARG A 54 7.04 -17.63 -4.12
N VAL A 55 6.35 -16.52 -3.82
CA VAL A 55 6.99 -15.33 -3.25
C VAL A 55 7.27 -15.61 -1.77
N GLU A 56 8.51 -15.96 -1.45
CA GLU A 56 8.96 -16.00 -0.06
C GLU A 56 9.46 -14.60 0.33
N VAL A 57 8.76 -13.96 1.26
CA VAL A 57 9.26 -12.74 1.91
C VAL A 57 10.30 -13.17 2.95
N SER A 58 11.53 -13.40 2.51
CA SER A 58 12.66 -13.65 3.40
C SER A 58 13.42 -12.35 3.68
N GLY A 59 13.26 -11.87 4.91
CA GLY A 59 14.02 -10.76 5.48
C GLY A 59 13.54 -10.58 6.90
N ASN A 60 14.44 -10.68 7.88
CA ASN A 60 14.14 -10.10 9.19
C ASN A 60 14.05 -8.59 8.94
N PRO A 61 12.89 -7.94 9.12
CA PRO A 61 12.86 -6.50 9.09
C PRO A 61 13.67 -6.05 10.30
N THR A 62 14.90 -5.63 10.02
CA THR A 62 15.73 -4.98 11.02
C THR A 62 14.90 -3.79 11.44
N SER A 63 14.68 -3.68 12.75
CA SER A 63 13.96 -2.56 13.34
C SER A 63 14.26 -1.26 12.62
N VAL A 64 13.23 -0.43 12.40
CA VAL A 64 13.28 0.88 11.72
C VAL A 64 14.20 1.91 12.41
N TYR A 65 15.10 1.48 13.30
CA TYR A 65 16.15 2.29 13.90
C TYR A 65 17.27 2.46 12.87
N SER A 66 17.37 3.67 12.32
CA SER A 66 18.59 4.13 11.67
C SER A 66 19.73 4.12 12.69
N GLU A 67 20.81 3.40 12.42
CA GLU A 67 22.03 3.35 13.24
C GLU A 67 22.85 4.66 13.22
N SER A 68 22.21 5.83 13.11
CA SER A 68 22.92 7.12 13.10
C SER A 68 22.60 8.04 14.27
N GLU A 69 21.71 7.67 15.20
CA GLU A 69 21.57 8.41 16.46
C GLU A 69 21.42 7.45 17.64
N SER A 70 22.56 7.23 18.29
CA SER A 70 22.81 6.35 19.43
C SER A 70 22.17 6.88 20.72
N THR A 71 20.85 6.87 20.81
CA THR A 71 20.12 6.73 22.07
C THR A 71 18.86 5.90 21.84
N CYS A 72 18.78 4.69 22.39
CA CYS A 72 17.52 4.00 22.56
C CYS A 72 16.58 4.95 23.34
N PRO A 73 15.40 5.34 22.84
CA PRO A 73 14.53 6.25 23.56
C PRO A 73 14.21 5.62 24.93
N PRO A 74 14.52 6.30 26.05
CA PRO A 74 14.44 5.71 27.41
C PRO A 74 13.02 5.30 27.85
N ASP A 75 12.00 5.53 27.02
CA ASP A 75 10.58 5.41 27.35
C ASP A 75 9.87 4.22 26.69
N LEU A 76 10.59 3.28 26.08
CA LEU A 76 9.98 2.05 25.55
C LEU A 76 9.57 1.14 26.70
N LYS A 77 8.28 0.77 26.73
CA LYS A 77 7.70 -0.10 27.75
C LYS A 77 7.14 -1.35 27.10
N LEU A 78 7.44 -2.51 27.70
CA LEU A 78 6.71 -3.75 27.45
C LEU A 78 5.56 -3.84 28.46
N ILE A 79 4.32 -3.82 27.97
CA ILE A 79 3.12 -3.90 28.80
C ILE A 79 2.15 -4.95 28.24
N LYS A 80 1.56 -5.74 29.14
CA LYS A 80 0.34 -6.50 28.86
C LYS A 80 -0.82 -5.50 28.79
N VAL A 81 -1.64 -5.60 27.75
CA VAL A 81 -2.84 -4.78 27.56
C VAL A 81 -4.02 -5.67 27.16
N PRO A 82 -5.27 -5.22 27.30
CA PRO A 82 -6.38 -5.95 26.73
C PRO A 82 -6.16 -6.20 25.23
N GLY A 83 -6.24 -7.48 24.83
CA GLY A 83 -6.07 -7.93 23.45
C GLY A 83 -4.64 -8.19 23.00
N GLY A 84 -3.64 -8.14 23.90
CA GLY A 84 -2.29 -8.63 23.64
C GLY A 84 -1.16 -7.91 24.37
N GLU A 85 -0.01 -7.81 23.72
CA GLU A 85 1.20 -7.22 24.28
C GLU A 85 1.66 -6.05 23.44
N TYR A 86 2.00 -4.94 24.11
CA TYR A 86 2.53 -3.75 23.48
C TYR A 86 3.96 -3.49 23.95
N PHE A 87 4.85 -3.26 22.98
CA PHE A 87 6.21 -2.79 23.19
C PHE A 87 6.39 -1.44 22.47
N GLY A 88 6.47 -0.34 23.21
CA GLY A 88 6.59 0.97 22.58
C GLY A 88 6.48 2.13 23.56
N GLN A 89 6.39 3.34 23.01
CA GLN A 89 6.33 4.55 23.82
C GLN A 89 4.91 4.76 24.38
N LEU A 90 4.82 5.30 25.61
CA LEU A 90 3.57 5.75 26.20
C LEU A 90 3.60 7.27 26.43
N ASN A 91 2.47 7.94 26.26
CA ASN A 91 2.35 9.33 26.70
C ASN A 91 2.19 9.42 28.24
N SER A 92 2.15 10.64 28.78
CA SER A 92 1.99 10.90 30.22
C SER A 92 0.70 10.34 30.85
N ARG A 93 -0.29 9.95 30.03
CA ARG A 93 -1.53 9.28 30.45
C ARG A 93 -1.45 7.76 30.37
N GLY A 94 -0.28 7.19 30.10
CA GLY A 94 -0.09 5.75 29.93
C GLY A 94 -0.68 5.19 28.63
N GLN A 95 -0.99 6.02 27.63
CA GLN A 95 -1.56 5.58 26.36
C GLN A 95 -0.46 5.34 25.33
N LYS A 96 -0.63 4.32 24.47
CA LYS A 96 0.26 4.03 23.34
C LYS A 96 0.40 5.27 22.46
N HIS A 97 1.63 5.70 22.23
CA HIS A 97 1.97 6.91 21.49
C HIS A 97 3.31 6.74 20.79
N GLY A 98 3.62 7.55 19.77
CA GLY A 98 4.88 7.45 19.05
C GLY A 98 5.06 6.08 18.38
N ASN A 99 6.27 5.54 18.34
CA ASN A 99 6.54 4.24 17.71
C ASN A 99 6.28 3.09 18.69
N GLY A 100 5.71 2.00 18.19
CA GLY A 100 5.55 0.78 18.97
C GLY A 100 5.01 -0.40 18.19
N LYS A 101 5.26 -1.58 18.76
CA LYS A 101 4.82 -2.88 18.25
C LYS A 101 3.71 -3.44 19.14
N MET A 102 2.67 -3.97 18.52
CA MET A 102 1.57 -4.65 19.19
C MET A 102 1.47 -6.06 18.63
N ARG A 103 1.61 -7.07 19.50
CA ARG A 103 1.26 -8.46 19.21
C ARG A 103 -0.13 -8.69 19.78
N TYR A 104 -1.10 -9.01 18.93
CA TYR A 104 -2.47 -9.25 19.35
C TYR A 104 -2.68 -10.71 19.71
N ASP A 105 -3.58 -11.01 20.64
CA ASP A 105 -3.89 -12.39 21.05
C ASP A 105 -4.43 -13.25 19.90
N ASN A 106 -5.02 -12.62 18.88
CA ASN A 106 -5.50 -13.28 17.66
C ASN A 106 -4.40 -13.58 16.63
N GLY A 107 -3.13 -13.36 16.98
CA GLY A 107 -1.97 -13.59 16.10
C GLY A 107 -1.68 -12.46 15.11
N ASN A 108 -2.49 -11.41 15.05
CA ASN A 108 -2.13 -10.22 14.27
C ASN A 108 -0.96 -9.49 14.93
N GLU A 109 -0.20 -8.75 14.12
CA GLU A 109 0.86 -7.88 14.60
C GLU A 109 0.73 -6.51 13.95
N TYR A 110 1.06 -5.46 14.69
CA TYR A 110 1.25 -4.11 14.16
C TYR A 110 2.59 -3.56 14.60
N ASP A 111 3.32 -2.94 13.66
CA ASP A 111 4.55 -2.22 13.91
C ASP A 111 4.44 -0.84 13.25
N GLY A 112 4.45 0.23 14.04
CA GLY A 112 4.35 1.57 13.50
C GLY A 112 3.97 2.64 14.52
N GLN A 113 3.39 3.71 13.99
CA GLN A 113 3.09 4.93 14.73
C GLN A 113 1.72 4.86 15.45
N TRP A 114 1.69 5.40 16.66
CA TRP A 114 0.56 5.43 17.57
C TRP A 114 0.29 6.85 18.03
N LYS A 115 -1.00 7.17 18.20
CA LYS A 115 -1.47 8.40 18.83
C LYS A 115 -2.62 8.08 19.76
N SER A 116 -2.36 8.17 21.06
CA SER A 116 -3.38 8.01 22.12
C SER A 116 -4.19 6.72 21.97
N ASN A 117 -3.48 5.58 22.02
CA ASN A 117 -4.02 4.21 21.86
C ASN A 117 -4.49 3.82 20.46
N LYS A 118 -4.41 4.70 19.46
CA LYS A 118 -4.80 4.41 18.07
C LYS A 118 -3.60 4.35 17.15
N ARG A 119 -3.60 3.43 16.18
CA ARG A 119 -2.66 3.46 15.05
C ARG A 119 -2.86 4.74 14.25
N ASP A 120 -1.81 5.53 14.06
CA ASP A 120 -1.89 6.85 13.45
C ASP A 120 -0.53 7.24 12.87
N GLY A 121 -0.44 7.49 11.57
CA GLY A 121 0.82 7.63 10.83
C GLY A 121 1.18 6.37 10.03
N LYS A 122 2.46 6.16 9.76
CA LYS A 122 2.98 5.00 9.02
C LYS A 122 2.97 3.75 9.89
N GLY A 123 2.64 2.61 9.30
CA GLY A 123 2.85 1.33 9.96
C GLY A 123 2.49 0.11 9.12
N THR A 124 2.97 -1.04 9.57
CA THR A 124 2.80 -2.34 8.96
C THR A 124 1.92 -3.21 9.86
N THR A 125 0.87 -3.80 9.29
CA THR A 125 0.09 -4.86 9.95
C THR A 125 0.35 -6.18 9.24
N ARG A 126 0.75 -7.19 10.02
CA ARG A 126 0.79 -8.59 9.58
C ARG A 126 -0.43 -9.27 10.19
N TYR A 127 -1.28 -9.83 9.35
CA TYR A 127 -2.48 -10.51 9.82
C TYR A 127 -2.17 -12.00 10.04
N ALA A 128 -2.83 -12.63 11.01
CA ALA A 128 -2.72 -14.08 11.23
C ALA A 128 -3.13 -14.90 9.99
N SER A 129 -3.93 -14.30 9.10
CA SER A 129 -4.28 -14.90 7.80
C SER A 129 -3.13 -14.89 6.78
N GLY A 130 -1.96 -14.35 7.11
CA GLY A 130 -0.83 -14.13 6.20
C GLY A 130 -0.88 -12.83 5.41
N ASN A 131 -2.02 -12.13 5.39
CA ASN A 131 -2.12 -10.84 4.69
C ASN A 131 -1.18 -9.80 5.32
N VAL A 132 -0.75 -8.83 4.52
CA VAL A 132 0.10 -7.74 4.99
C VAL A 132 -0.42 -6.41 4.48
N TYR A 133 -0.56 -5.43 5.38
CA TYR A 133 -0.79 -4.03 5.02
C TYR A 133 0.44 -3.20 5.39
N ILE A 134 0.92 -2.38 4.46
CA ILE A 134 1.98 -1.40 4.71
C ILE A 134 1.44 -0.06 4.23
N GLY A 135 1.31 0.92 5.11
CA GLY A 135 0.85 2.22 4.67
C GLY A 135 0.47 3.17 5.78
N MET A 136 -0.32 4.16 5.39
CA MET A 136 -0.78 5.21 6.28
C MET A 136 -1.99 4.74 7.10
N TRP A 137 -2.08 5.25 8.33
CA TRP A 137 -3.11 4.99 9.31
C TRP A 137 -3.62 6.32 9.87
N LYS A 138 -4.90 6.38 10.19
CA LYS A 138 -5.51 7.52 10.88
C LYS A 138 -6.57 7.00 11.84
N ALA A 139 -6.45 7.37 13.12
CA ALA A 139 -7.39 6.97 14.16
C ALA A 139 -7.75 5.47 14.17
N GLY A 140 -6.77 4.59 13.93
CA GLY A 140 -6.92 3.14 13.96
C GLY A 140 -7.37 2.48 12.66
N LYS A 141 -7.65 3.27 11.61
CA LYS A 141 -8.09 2.78 10.29
C LYS A 141 -7.02 3.04 9.23
N ARG A 142 -6.95 2.16 8.21
CA ARG A 142 -6.14 2.41 7.01
C ARG A 142 -6.61 3.70 6.35
N HIS A 143 -5.68 4.56 5.97
CA HIS A 143 -5.98 5.87 5.40
C HIS A 143 -4.82 6.31 4.51
N GLY A 144 -5.02 7.25 3.59
CA GLY A 144 -3.95 7.69 2.70
C GLY A 144 -3.46 6.57 1.79
N PHE A 145 -2.22 6.67 1.30
CA PHE A 145 -1.66 5.62 0.45
C PHE A 145 -1.23 4.39 1.27
N GLY A 146 -1.43 3.20 0.71
CA GLY A 146 -0.98 1.95 1.28
C GLY A 146 -0.99 0.78 0.31
N VAL A 147 -0.19 -0.24 0.64
CA VAL A 147 -0.05 -1.49 -0.09
C VAL A 147 -0.65 -2.62 0.75
N PHE A 148 -1.48 -3.45 0.12
CA PHE A 148 -2.12 -4.61 0.76
C PHE A 148 -1.82 -5.87 -0.05
N HIS A 149 -1.05 -6.77 0.54
CA HIS A 149 -0.74 -8.09 0.01
C HIS A 149 -1.78 -9.10 0.51
N ILE A 150 -2.41 -9.81 -0.42
CA ILE A 150 -3.40 -10.85 -0.14
C ILE A 150 -2.71 -12.21 -0.22
N SER A 151 -2.29 -12.76 0.91
CA SER A 151 -1.43 -13.96 0.93
C SER A 151 -2.09 -15.19 0.33
N LYS A 152 -3.43 -15.27 0.37
CA LYS A 152 -4.17 -16.42 -0.17
C LYS A 152 -4.14 -16.48 -1.71
N SER A 153 -4.25 -15.33 -2.39
CA SER A 153 -4.24 -15.28 -3.86
C SER A 153 -2.87 -14.94 -4.42
N GLY A 154 -2.05 -14.17 -3.69
CA GLY A 154 -0.83 -13.54 -4.21
C GLY A 154 -1.08 -12.13 -4.77
N ASP A 155 -2.33 -11.66 -4.79
CA ASP A 155 -2.67 -10.35 -5.33
C ASP A 155 -2.15 -9.21 -4.44
N ILE A 156 -1.89 -8.07 -5.06
CA ILE A 156 -1.42 -6.85 -4.40
C ILE A 156 -2.29 -5.67 -4.82
N TYR A 157 -2.84 -4.98 -3.84
CA TYR A 157 -3.43 -3.65 -4.07
C TYR A 157 -2.46 -2.56 -3.62
N ARG A 158 -2.20 -1.57 -4.48
CA ARG A 158 -1.44 -0.36 -4.17
C ARG A 158 -2.33 0.85 -4.47
N GLY A 159 -2.65 1.66 -3.48
CA GLY A 159 -3.50 2.82 -3.74
C GLY A 159 -3.97 3.53 -2.50
N ASN A 160 -4.91 4.43 -2.72
CA ASN A 160 -5.46 5.26 -1.66
C ASN A 160 -6.54 4.51 -0.84
N TRP A 161 -6.60 4.85 0.43
CA TRP A 161 -7.51 4.32 1.43
C TRP A 161 -8.17 5.48 2.19
N SER A 162 -9.44 5.32 2.52
CA SER A 162 -10.18 6.22 3.38
C SER A 162 -11.03 5.43 4.37
N GLY A 163 -10.77 5.60 5.66
CA GLY A 163 -11.58 4.94 6.70
C GLY A 163 -11.55 3.41 6.65
N GLY A 164 -10.47 2.81 6.14
CA GLY A 164 -10.34 1.36 6.00
C GLY A 164 -10.76 0.80 4.64
N ILE A 165 -11.27 1.63 3.74
CA ILE A 165 -11.89 1.28 2.46
C ILE A 165 -11.03 1.84 1.32
N LYS A 166 -10.86 1.12 0.20
CA LYS A 166 -10.14 1.63 -0.98
C LYS A 166 -10.90 2.81 -1.59
N SER A 167 -10.18 3.86 -1.93
CA SER A 167 -10.76 5.10 -2.42
C SER A 167 -9.74 5.84 -3.27
N GLY A 168 -10.14 6.51 -4.34
CA GLY A 168 -9.23 7.24 -5.21
C GLY A 168 -8.47 6.30 -6.15
N PRO A 169 -7.36 6.79 -6.75
CA PRO A 169 -6.58 5.99 -7.69
C PRO A 169 -5.94 4.77 -7.01
N GLY A 170 -5.96 3.63 -7.71
CA GLY A 170 -5.35 2.38 -7.25
C GLY A 170 -4.90 1.46 -8.39
N VAL A 171 -3.88 0.67 -8.09
CA VAL A 171 -3.41 -0.45 -8.91
C VAL A 171 -3.71 -1.75 -8.19
N TYR A 172 -4.34 -2.69 -8.90
CA TYR A 172 -4.55 -4.06 -8.45
C TYR A 172 -3.72 -5.00 -9.32
N GLU A 173 -2.64 -5.53 -8.77
CA GLU A 173 -1.78 -6.50 -9.41
C GLU A 173 -2.26 -7.91 -9.04
N TYR A 174 -2.57 -8.70 -10.05
CA TYR A 174 -3.01 -10.07 -9.93
C TYR A 174 -1.80 -11.00 -9.79
N ALA A 175 -2.00 -12.17 -9.19
CA ALA A 175 -0.93 -13.14 -8.99
C ALA A 175 -0.30 -13.68 -10.29
N ASP A 176 -1.02 -13.61 -11.41
CA ASP A 176 -0.50 -13.94 -12.76
C ASP A 176 0.32 -12.80 -13.40
N GLY A 177 0.44 -11.67 -12.70
CA GLY A 177 1.20 -10.51 -13.10
C GLY A 177 0.44 -9.52 -13.97
N GLU A 178 -0.82 -9.79 -14.35
CA GLU A 178 -1.69 -8.74 -14.89
C GLU A 178 -1.90 -7.64 -13.85
N LEU A 179 -2.19 -6.41 -14.29
CA LEU A 179 -2.64 -5.39 -13.36
C LEU A 179 -3.76 -4.53 -13.92
N ASP A 180 -4.64 -4.10 -13.02
CA ASP A 180 -5.66 -3.09 -13.28
C ASP A 180 -5.22 -1.77 -12.68
N VAL A 181 -5.22 -0.71 -13.49
CA VAL A 181 -5.19 0.68 -13.03
C VAL A 181 -6.62 1.20 -13.05
N SER A 182 -7.12 1.70 -11.92
CA SER A 182 -8.52 2.12 -11.79
C SER A 182 -8.69 3.21 -10.73
N PHE A 183 -9.87 3.85 -10.73
CA PHE A 183 -10.33 4.68 -9.63
C PHE A 183 -11.29 3.88 -8.74
N TYR A 184 -11.17 4.04 -7.42
CA TYR A 184 -11.98 3.36 -6.42
C TYR A 184 -12.92 4.35 -5.72
N SER A 185 -14.19 3.98 -5.57
CA SER A 185 -15.16 4.64 -4.72
C SER A 185 -15.80 3.60 -3.81
N ASN A 186 -15.55 3.71 -2.51
CA ASN A 186 -16.07 2.77 -1.51
C ASN A 186 -15.77 1.29 -1.82
N ASP A 187 -14.49 0.95 -2.04
CA ASP A 187 -14.02 -0.39 -2.47
C ASP A 187 -14.44 -0.83 -3.88
N ILE A 188 -15.28 -0.07 -4.58
CA ILE A 188 -15.78 -0.40 -5.92
C ILE A 188 -14.94 0.35 -6.97
N ARG A 189 -14.50 -0.36 -8.02
CA ARG A 189 -13.88 0.28 -9.19
C ARG A 189 -14.95 1.03 -9.98
N VAL A 190 -14.68 2.30 -10.30
CA VAL A 190 -15.60 3.18 -11.00
C VAL A 190 -14.90 3.91 -12.15
N GLY A 191 -15.65 4.19 -13.21
CA GLY A 191 -15.17 4.93 -14.38
C GLY A 191 -14.21 4.14 -15.25
N ASP A 192 -13.48 4.87 -16.09
CA ASP A 192 -12.49 4.30 -17.00
C ASP A 192 -11.27 3.75 -16.24
N GLY A 193 -10.80 2.58 -16.67
CA GLY A 193 -9.58 1.95 -16.19
C GLY A 193 -8.83 1.24 -17.30
N VAL A 194 -7.67 0.71 -16.96
CA VAL A 194 -6.78 -0.01 -17.88
C VAL A 194 -6.35 -1.31 -17.25
N ARG A 195 -6.49 -2.41 -17.98
CA ARG A 195 -5.83 -3.67 -17.66
C ARG A 195 -4.58 -3.80 -18.51
N TRP A 196 -3.44 -4.06 -17.87
CA TRP A 196 -2.19 -4.38 -18.53
C TRP A 196 -1.90 -5.87 -18.40
N ASN A 197 -1.51 -6.50 -19.50
CA ASN A 197 -0.99 -7.87 -19.43
C ASN A 197 0.36 -7.91 -18.71
N THR A 198 0.84 -9.11 -18.37
CA THR A 198 2.02 -9.34 -17.52
C THR A 198 3.29 -8.57 -17.92
N ASP A 199 3.58 -8.44 -19.21
CA ASP A 199 4.77 -7.74 -19.73
C ASP A 199 4.53 -6.26 -20.10
N ARG A 200 3.32 -5.75 -19.86
CA ARG A 200 2.89 -4.38 -20.19
C ARG A 200 2.91 -4.05 -21.70
N SER A 201 3.01 -5.05 -22.58
CA SER A 201 3.00 -4.84 -24.04
C SER A 201 1.60 -4.68 -24.62
N ARG A 202 0.56 -5.12 -23.90
CA ARG A 202 -0.85 -5.03 -24.32
C ARG A 202 -1.71 -4.46 -23.21
N ALA A 203 -2.72 -3.69 -23.62
CA ALA A 203 -3.69 -3.10 -22.71
C ALA A 203 -5.11 -3.44 -23.14
N SER A 204 -6.01 -3.50 -22.17
CA SER A 204 -7.45 -3.58 -22.38
C SER A 204 -8.16 -2.46 -21.62
N ARG A 205 -9.27 -1.97 -22.15
CA ARG A 205 -10.04 -0.92 -21.51
C ARG A 205 -11.00 -1.50 -20.47
N LEU A 206 -11.13 -0.83 -19.34
CA LEU A 206 -12.09 -1.15 -18.29
C LEU A 206 -13.13 -0.04 -18.15
N SER A 207 -14.38 -0.41 -17.86
CA SER A 207 -15.42 0.49 -17.36
C SER A 207 -16.01 -0.09 -16.08
N ASP A 208 -15.99 0.68 -14.99
CA ASP A 208 -16.44 0.25 -13.66
C ASP A 208 -15.81 -1.09 -13.23
N GLY A 209 -14.52 -1.24 -13.56
CA GLY A 209 -13.73 -2.44 -13.25
C GLY A 209 -14.08 -3.69 -14.07
N LYS A 210 -14.85 -3.55 -15.17
CA LYS A 210 -15.16 -4.63 -16.10
C LYS A 210 -14.49 -4.40 -17.44
N LEU A 211 -13.96 -5.46 -18.03
CA LEU A 211 -13.43 -5.43 -19.39
C LEU A 211 -14.51 -4.96 -20.38
N ILE A 212 -14.16 -4.00 -21.23
CA ILE A 212 -14.96 -3.59 -22.37
C ILE A 212 -14.12 -3.75 -23.64
N GLY A 213 -14.75 -4.23 -24.71
CA GLY A 213 -14.04 -4.58 -25.94
C GLY A 213 -13.38 -5.96 -25.88
N THR A 214 -12.43 -6.16 -26.78
CA THR A 214 -11.64 -7.40 -26.89
C THR A 214 -10.38 -7.27 -26.04
N GLU A 215 -9.97 -8.35 -25.38
CA GLU A 215 -8.75 -8.31 -24.58
C GLU A 215 -7.52 -7.95 -25.44
N GLY A 216 -6.73 -6.99 -24.95
CA GLY A 216 -5.53 -6.49 -25.63
C GLY A 216 -5.80 -5.50 -26.77
N ASP A 217 -7.05 -5.09 -27.01
CA ASP A 217 -7.42 -4.21 -28.12
C ASP A 217 -7.24 -2.72 -27.84
N PHE A 218 -6.93 -2.33 -26.60
CA PHE A 218 -6.82 -0.93 -26.24
C PHE A 218 -5.43 -0.40 -26.62
N PRO A 219 -5.32 0.62 -27.50
CA PRO A 219 -4.04 1.11 -27.96
C PRO A 219 -3.14 1.52 -26.79
N VAL A 220 -1.90 1.03 -26.79
CA VAL A 220 -0.94 1.22 -25.69
C VAL A 220 -0.72 2.70 -25.36
N ASP A 221 -0.64 3.58 -26.38
CA ASP A 221 -0.49 5.01 -26.15
C ASP A 221 -1.67 5.64 -25.40
N ASP A 222 -2.89 5.21 -25.71
CA ASP A 222 -4.10 5.68 -25.02
C ASP A 222 -4.20 5.09 -23.61
N ALA A 223 -3.80 3.84 -23.45
CA ALA A 223 -3.66 3.17 -22.15
C ALA A 223 -2.66 3.89 -21.24
N MET A 224 -1.52 4.32 -21.77
CA MET A 224 -0.52 5.11 -21.04
C MET A 224 -1.07 6.50 -20.66
N ARG A 225 -1.75 7.19 -21.57
CA ARG A 225 -2.37 8.50 -21.27
C ARG A 225 -3.43 8.38 -20.18
N LEU A 226 -4.30 7.38 -20.26
CA LEU A 226 -5.34 7.14 -19.26
C LEU A 226 -4.71 6.78 -17.91
N THR A 227 -3.69 5.93 -17.90
CA THR A 227 -2.99 5.59 -16.67
C THR A 227 -2.35 6.82 -16.00
N LYS A 228 -1.70 7.68 -16.79
CA LYS A 228 -1.13 8.95 -16.30
C LYS A 228 -2.21 9.88 -15.74
N LYS A 229 -3.38 9.95 -16.38
CA LYS A 229 -4.53 10.72 -15.90
C LYS A 229 -5.05 10.21 -14.54
N LEU A 230 -4.97 8.91 -14.30
CA LEU A 230 -5.29 8.29 -13.00
C LEU A 230 -4.18 8.46 -11.95
N GLY A 231 -3.08 9.15 -12.27
CA GLY A 231 -2.02 9.46 -11.32
C GLY A 231 -0.95 8.37 -11.17
N PHE A 232 -0.89 7.41 -12.09
CA PHE A 232 0.15 6.38 -12.11
C PHE A 232 1.07 6.53 -13.31
N VAL A 233 2.31 6.07 -13.15
CA VAL A 233 3.27 5.88 -14.24
C VAL A 233 3.47 4.36 -14.31
N VAL A 234 3.21 3.77 -15.49
CA VAL A 234 3.44 2.34 -15.77
C VAL A 234 4.74 2.20 -16.53
#